data_AF-A0A3R6SD66-F1
#
_entry.id   AF-A0A3R6SD66-F1
#
_cell.length_a   1.000
_cell.length_b   1.000
_cell.length_c   1.000
_cell.angle_alpha   90.00
_cell.angle_beta   90.00
_cell.angle_gamma   90.00
#
_symmetry.space_group_name_H-M   'P 1'
#
loop_
_entity.id
_entity.type
_entity.pdbx_description
1 polymer ?
#
loop_
_entity_poly.entity_id
_entity_poly.type
_entity_poly.pdbx_seq_one_letter_code
_entity_poly.pdbx_strand_id
1 'polypeptide(L)'
;MSENTWEIMKGMELGDVELQMALQCAPVITGVKVSNLLNIELSGYRQMVEILKDSDICMYTLGATCGRVNVFIYNAAKLRAFVRRDDVQRLMSELGYEDMELSEILAVFREKYQQYLKSRGRFTSKQPAHEDLACGDGSLGKEWFPHEMGLLLGYPPEDVEGFILQNGRNALCSGYWKVYEDAESKRRTFHIFECAEERLIQFLSNGLHIRDIMGMYTASRNAA
;
A
#
# COMPACT_ATOMS: atom_id res chain seq x y z
N MET A 1 -13.08 -9.93 -0.77
CA MET A 1 -13.74 -9.75 0.53
C MET A 1 -15.03 -10.56 0.56
N SER A 2 -15.19 -11.45 1.54
CA SER A 2 -16.37 -12.33 1.66
C SER A 2 -17.67 -11.62 2.10
N GLU A 3 -18.82 -12.23 1.80
CA GLU A 3 -20.14 -11.76 2.27
C GLU A 3 -20.21 -11.65 3.81
N ASN A 4 -19.57 -12.58 4.52
CA ASN A 4 -19.52 -12.57 5.98
C ASN A 4 -18.79 -11.33 6.52
N THR A 5 -17.64 -10.96 5.92
CA THR A 5 -16.90 -9.76 6.28
C THR A 5 -17.71 -8.49 6.01
N TRP A 6 -18.47 -8.46 4.92
CA TRP A 6 -19.35 -7.33 4.61
C TRP A 6 -20.46 -7.13 5.65
N GLU A 7 -21.10 -8.22 6.10
CA GLU A 7 -22.13 -8.13 7.16
C GLU A 7 -21.54 -7.65 8.49
N ILE A 8 -20.35 -8.12 8.85
CA ILE A 8 -19.63 -7.64 10.04
C ILE A 8 -19.40 -6.12 9.96
N MET A 9 -18.95 -5.62 8.81
CA MET A 9 -18.63 -4.20 8.62
C MET A 9 -19.85 -3.29 8.74
N LYS A 10 -21.07 -3.76 8.45
CA LYS A 10 -22.29 -2.95 8.61
C LYS A 10 -22.56 -2.54 10.05
N GLY A 11 -22.08 -3.32 11.02
CA GLY A 11 -22.18 -3.02 12.44
C GLY A 11 -21.09 -2.09 12.98
N MET A 12 -20.10 -1.74 12.15
CA MET A 12 -18.95 -0.94 12.55
C MET A 12 -19.10 0.52 12.07
N GLU A 13 -18.56 1.46 12.84
CA GLU A 13 -18.56 2.87 12.45
C GLU A 13 -17.48 3.13 11.37
N LEU A 14 -17.91 3.43 10.15
CA LEU A 14 -17.03 3.73 9.00
C LEU A 14 -16.07 4.92 9.22
N GLY A 15 -16.35 5.77 10.22
CA GLY A 15 -15.48 6.88 10.64
C GLY A 15 -14.37 6.47 11.60
N ASP A 16 -14.38 5.25 12.11
CA ASP A 16 -13.36 4.74 13.01
C ASP A 16 -12.00 4.63 12.30
N VAL A 17 -10.98 5.17 12.95
CA VAL A 17 -9.60 5.14 12.48
C VAL A 17 -9.10 3.71 12.37
N GLU A 18 -9.47 2.84 13.31
CA GLU A 18 -9.03 1.45 13.28
C GLU A 18 -9.64 0.71 12.09
N LEU A 19 -10.93 0.91 11.81
CA LEU A 19 -11.54 0.33 10.62
C LEU A 19 -10.90 0.87 9.32
N GLN A 20 -10.63 2.17 9.22
CA GLN A 20 -9.94 2.76 8.06
C GLN A 20 -8.54 2.15 7.84
N MET A 21 -7.80 1.95 8.93
CA MET A 21 -6.49 1.29 8.90
C MET A 21 -6.63 -0.18 8.50
N ALA A 22 -7.60 -0.91 9.04
CA ALA A 22 -7.77 -2.32 8.71
C ALA A 22 -8.11 -2.53 7.23
N LEU A 23 -9.05 -1.76 6.70
CA LEU A 23 -9.49 -1.88 5.31
C LEU A 23 -8.40 -1.56 4.29
N GLN A 24 -7.52 -0.62 4.62
CA GLN A 24 -6.48 -0.19 3.69
C GLN A 24 -5.17 -0.94 3.91
N CYS A 25 -4.86 -1.35 5.14
CA CYS A 25 -3.51 -1.70 5.54
C CYS A 25 -3.39 -3.03 6.28
N ALA A 26 -4.43 -3.86 6.31
CA ALA A 26 -4.38 -5.18 6.95
C ALA A 26 -3.16 -6.02 6.57
N PRO A 27 -2.73 -6.09 5.28
CA PRO A 27 -1.54 -6.85 4.92
C PRO A 27 -0.26 -6.35 5.61
N VAL A 28 -0.12 -5.05 5.87
CA VAL A 28 1.04 -4.48 6.58
C VAL A 28 0.92 -4.73 8.08
N ILE A 29 -0.26 -4.49 8.64
CA ILE A 29 -0.56 -4.64 10.08
C ILE A 29 -0.38 -6.09 10.55
N THR A 30 -0.79 -7.06 9.73
CA THR A 30 -0.60 -8.50 9.99
C THR A 30 0.81 -8.99 9.60
N GLY A 31 1.63 -8.12 9.00
CA GLY A 31 3.02 -8.41 8.67
C GLY A 31 3.23 -9.23 7.39
N VAL A 32 2.23 -9.42 6.52
CA VAL A 32 2.42 -10.14 5.25
C VAL A 32 2.94 -9.25 4.12
N LYS A 33 2.70 -7.93 4.17
CA LYS A 33 3.14 -6.94 3.18
C LYS A 33 4.14 -5.96 3.78
N VAL A 34 5.08 -5.47 2.96
CA VAL A 34 6.17 -4.59 3.42
C VAL A 34 5.71 -3.15 3.67
N SER A 35 4.68 -2.68 2.98
CA SER A 35 4.21 -1.30 3.02
C SER A 35 2.83 -1.14 2.39
N ASN A 36 2.21 0.02 2.63
CA ASN A 36 1.00 0.44 1.92
C ASN A 36 0.80 1.96 1.98
N LEU A 37 -0.04 2.48 1.08
CA LEU A 37 -0.55 3.85 1.18
C LEU A 37 -1.84 3.85 1.99
N LEU A 38 -1.86 4.67 3.04
CA LEU A 38 -3.02 4.91 3.89
C LEU A 38 -3.54 6.32 3.63
N ASN A 39 -4.80 6.42 3.24
CA ASN A 39 -5.51 7.68 3.19
C ASN A 39 -6.44 7.75 4.41
N ILE A 40 -6.16 8.70 5.31
CA ILE A 40 -6.90 8.86 6.56
C ILE A 40 -7.45 10.27 6.70
N GLU A 41 -8.59 10.41 7.35
CA GLU A 41 -9.10 11.73 7.73
C GLU A 41 -8.16 12.45 8.69
N LEU A 42 -8.02 13.77 8.53
CA LEU A 42 -7.12 14.58 9.35
C LEU A 42 -7.47 14.51 10.84
N SER A 43 -8.76 14.38 11.17
CA SER A 43 -9.27 14.15 12.53
C SER A 43 -8.71 12.86 13.15
N GLY A 44 -8.56 11.81 12.34
CA GLY A 44 -8.06 10.49 12.76
C GLY A 44 -6.54 10.36 12.81
N TYR A 45 -5.80 11.29 12.19
CA TYR A 45 -4.35 11.21 12.06
C TYR A 45 -3.62 11.06 13.41
N ARG A 46 -4.03 11.82 14.43
CA ARG A 46 -3.41 11.74 15.76
C ARG A 46 -3.63 10.38 16.42
N GLN A 47 -4.83 9.81 16.30
CA GLN A 47 -5.14 8.50 16.85
C GLN A 47 -4.33 7.40 16.15
N MET A 48 -4.20 7.47 14.82
CA MET A 48 -3.34 6.56 14.04
C MET A 48 -1.89 6.60 14.51
N VAL A 49 -1.34 7.79 14.79
CA VAL A 49 0.02 7.92 15.35
C VAL A 49 0.14 7.18 16.69
N GLU A 50 -0.82 7.34 17.60
CA GLU A 50 -0.81 6.67 18.90
C GLU A 50 -0.97 5.14 18.78
N ILE A 51 -1.78 4.66 17.84
CA ILE A 51 -1.95 3.22 17.58
C ILE A 51 -0.63 2.58 17.14
N LEU A 52 0.12 3.26 16.26
CA LEU A 52 1.34 2.71 15.65
C LEU A 52 2.62 2.96 16.48
N LYS A 53 2.56 3.80 17.51
CA LYS A 53 3.74 4.32 18.24
C LYS A 53 4.69 3.25 18.77
N ASP A 54 4.16 2.14 19.27
CA ASP A 54 4.94 1.05 19.88
C ASP A 54 5.04 -0.19 18.96
N SER A 55 4.78 -0.01 17.66
CA SER A 55 4.85 -1.07 16.64
C SER A 55 6.14 -1.00 15.83
N ASP A 56 6.41 -2.05 15.03
CA ASP A 56 7.50 -2.06 14.04
C ASP A 56 7.11 -1.41 12.69
N ILE A 57 5.95 -0.75 12.65
CA ILE A 57 5.42 -0.05 11.47
C ILE A 57 5.77 1.43 11.57
N CYS A 58 6.57 1.89 10.61
CA CYS A 58 6.89 3.29 10.42
C CYS A 58 5.83 3.98 9.55
N MET A 59 5.79 5.31 9.65
CA MET A 59 4.94 6.16 8.84
C MET A 59 5.73 7.30 8.22
N TYR A 60 5.37 7.67 6.99
CA TYR A 60 5.95 8.79 6.27
C TYR A 60 4.85 9.58 5.56
N THR A 61 4.62 10.81 6.01
CA THR A 61 3.53 11.65 5.47
C THR A 61 3.89 12.17 4.09
N LEU A 62 3.13 11.76 3.07
CA LEU A 62 3.36 12.20 1.70
C LEU A 62 2.72 13.57 1.45
N GLY A 63 1.54 13.83 2.01
CA GLY A 63 0.87 15.12 1.88
C GLY A 63 -0.54 15.09 2.42
N ALA A 64 -1.18 16.26 2.48
CA ALA A 64 -2.56 16.38 2.92
C ALA A 64 -3.36 17.18 1.89
N THR A 65 -4.58 16.73 1.63
CA THR A 65 -5.52 17.49 0.82
C THR A 65 -6.98 17.24 1.20
N CYS A 66 -7.81 18.27 1.09
CA CYS A 66 -9.26 18.21 1.35
C CYS A 66 -9.60 17.56 2.70
N GLY A 67 -8.84 17.87 3.76
CA GLY A 67 -9.07 17.30 5.10
C GLY A 67 -8.65 15.84 5.26
N ARG A 68 -7.94 15.27 4.29
CA ARG A 68 -7.36 13.92 4.34
C ARG A 68 -5.83 13.98 4.26
N VAL A 69 -5.17 12.98 4.81
CA VAL A 69 -3.71 12.84 4.82
C VAL A 69 -3.34 11.53 4.13
N ASN A 70 -2.44 11.61 3.16
CA ASN A 70 -1.82 10.44 2.52
C ASN A 70 -0.54 10.10 3.27
N VAL A 71 -0.51 8.91 3.84
CA VAL A 71 0.57 8.40 4.68
C VAL A 71 1.10 7.13 4.03
N PHE A 72 2.40 7.06 3.79
CA PHE A 72 3.07 5.82 3.44
C PHE A 72 3.44 5.09 4.73
N ILE A 73 2.80 3.97 5.00
CA ILE A 73 3.11 3.11 6.14
C ILE A 73 3.96 1.94 5.68
N TYR A 74 4.94 1.53 6.48
CA TYR A 74 5.87 0.48 6.07
C TYR A 74 6.58 -0.17 7.24
N ASN A 75 6.97 -1.42 7.08
CA ASN A 75 7.90 -2.09 7.96
C ASN A 75 9.33 -1.78 7.51
N ALA A 76 10.08 -1.03 8.32
CA ALA A 76 11.40 -0.53 7.93
C ALA A 76 12.40 -1.65 7.60
N ALA A 77 12.40 -2.75 8.37
CA ALA A 77 13.32 -3.86 8.13
C ALA A 77 13.02 -4.57 6.81
N LYS A 78 11.74 -4.89 6.56
CA LYS A 78 11.30 -5.56 5.33
C LYS A 78 11.48 -4.69 4.09
N LEU A 79 11.14 -3.40 4.18
CA LEU A 79 11.28 -2.48 3.05
C LEU A 79 12.76 -2.27 2.69
N ARG A 80 13.65 -2.11 3.69
CA ARG A 80 15.11 -2.05 3.44
C ARG A 80 15.63 -3.33 2.79
N ALA A 81 15.20 -4.50 3.26
CA ALA A 81 15.59 -5.76 2.66
C ALA A 81 15.08 -5.89 1.21
N PHE A 82 13.85 -5.44 0.94
CA PHE A 82 13.26 -5.46 -0.40
C PHE A 82 14.01 -4.55 -1.37
N VAL A 83 14.26 -3.29 -0.99
CA VAL A 83 14.96 -2.30 -1.82
C VAL A 83 16.41 -2.70 -2.12
N ARG A 84 17.04 -3.52 -1.28
CA ARG A 84 18.41 -4.02 -1.47
C ARG A 84 18.53 -5.20 -2.42
N ARG A 85 17.43 -5.76 -2.93
CA ARG A 85 17.52 -6.81 -3.94
C ARG A 85 18.03 -6.23 -5.26
N ASP A 86 18.94 -6.95 -5.92
CA ASP A 86 19.58 -6.49 -7.16
C ASP A 86 18.58 -6.14 -8.27
N ASP A 87 17.50 -6.92 -8.39
CA ASP A 87 16.42 -6.69 -9.36
C ASP A 87 15.64 -5.40 -9.09
N VAL A 88 15.37 -5.10 -7.82
CA VAL A 88 14.71 -3.86 -7.38
C VAL A 88 15.65 -2.67 -7.56
N GLN A 89 16.93 -2.77 -7.17
CA GLN A 89 17.90 -1.70 -7.32
C GLN A 89 18.12 -1.32 -8.79
N ARG A 90 18.21 -2.32 -9.68
CA ARG A 90 18.28 -2.09 -11.13
C ARG A 90 17.10 -1.25 -11.61
N LEU A 91 15.88 -1.67 -11.29
CA LEU A 91 14.68 -0.97 -11.77
C LEU A 91 14.52 0.41 -11.11
N MET A 92 14.86 0.57 -9.83
CA MET A 92 14.90 1.88 -9.16
C MET A 92 15.89 2.83 -9.84
N SER A 93 17.07 2.33 -10.23
CA SER A 93 18.09 3.11 -10.95
C SER A 93 17.58 3.57 -12.32
N GLU A 94 16.90 2.69 -13.06
CA GLU A 94 16.24 3.02 -14.34
C GLU A 94 15.15 4.10 -14.20
N LEU A 95 14.51 4.18 -13.02
CA LEU A 95 13.52 5.20 -12.65
C LEU A 95 14.14 6.50 -12.09
N GLY A 96 15.47 6.60 -12.08
CA GLY A 96 16.22 7.79 -11.68
C GLY A 96 16.52 7.89 -10.18
N TYR A 97 16.58 6.77 -9.46
CA TYR A 97 17.05 6.72 -8.07
C TYR A 97 18.51 6.29 -8.03
N GLU A 98 19.41 7.19 -7.63
CA GLU A 98 20.85 6.90 -7.53
C GLU A 98 21.25 6.43 -6.13
N ASP A 99 20.66 7.04 -5.09
CA ASP A 99 20.89 6.65 -3.69
C ASP A 99 19.83 5.63 -3.24
N MET A 100 20.31 4.48 -2.76
CA MET A 100 19.47 3.38 -2.29
C MET A 100 19.20 3.42 -0.79
N GLU A 101 19.62 4.50 -0.11
CA GLU A 101 19.21 4.76 1.27
C GLU A 101 17.72 5.12 1.34
N LEU A 102 17.03 4.49 2.29
CA LEU A 102 15.57 4.57 2.36
C LEU A 102 15.08 6.01 2.60
N SER A 103 15.83 6.85 3.32
CA SER A 103 15.48 8.25 3.53
C SER A 103 15.45 9.04 2.23
N GLU A 104 16.44 8.84 1.36
CA GLU A 104 16.57 9.54 0.08
C GLU A 104 15.49 9.08 -0.90
N ILE A 105 15.25 7.76 -0.97
CA ILE A 105 14.17 7.19 -1.77
C ILE A 105 12.82 7.79 -1.35
N LEU A 106 12.52 7.82 -0.05
CA LEU A 106 11.24 8.35 0.46
C LEU A 106 11.09 9.86 0.22
N ALA A 107 12.18 10.62 0.28
CA ALA A 107 12.17 12.05 -0.01
C ALA A 107 11.80 12.30 -1.48
N VAL A 108 12.51 11.66 -2.42
CA VAL A 108 12.23 11.77 -3.87
C VAL A 108 10.83 11.27 -4.20
N PHE A 109 10.41 10.13 -3.61
CA PHE A 109 9.07 9.59 -3.81
C PHE A 109 7.98 10.56 -3.39
N ARG A 110 8.13 11.23 -2.24
CA ARG A 110 7.17 12.24 -1.78
C ARG A 110 7.04 13.40 -2.75
N GLU A 111 8.15 13.92 -3.25
CA GLU A 111 8.13 15.03 -4.21
C GLU A 111 7.36 14.65 -5.48
N LYS A 112 7.70 13.50 -6.08
CA LYS A 112 7.02 12.99 -7.27
C LYS A 112 5.53 12.71 -7.01
N TYR A 113 5.20 12.10 -5.87
CA TYR A 113 3.82 11.82 -5.50
C TYR A 113 2.99 13.10 -5.29
N GLN A 114 3.56 14.13 -4.66
CA GLN A 114 2.91 15.42 -4.52
C GLN A 114 2.69 16.13 -5.85
N GLN A 115 3.64 16.03 -6.79
CA GLN A 115 3.48 16.56 -8.14
C GLN A 115 2.33 15.86 -8.88
N TYR A 116 2.28 14.52 -8.80
CA TYR A 116 1.17 13.73 -9.34
C TYR A 116 -0.20 14.14 -8.75
N LEU A 117 -0.28 14.38 -7.44
CA LEU A 117 -1.52 14.86 -6.82
C LEU A 117 -1.94 16.26 -7.29
N LYS A 118 -0.97 17.14 -7.61
CA LYS A 118 -1.25 18.49 -8.12
C LYS A 118 -1.75 18.47 -9.57
N SER A 119 -1.24 17.56 -10.41
CA SER A 119 -1.61 17.51 -11.83
C SER A 119 -3.05 17.02 -12.04
N ARG A 120 -3.51 16.05 -11.25
CA ARG A 120 -4.81 15.39 -11.47
C ARG A 120 -6.06 16.24 -11.23
N GLY A 121 -5.97 17.47 -10.73
CA GLY A 121 -7.05 18.49 -10.81
C GLY A 121 -8.47 18.12 -10.34
N ARG A 122 -8.70 16.96 -9.71
CA ARG A 122 -10.00 16.47 -9.23
C ARG A 122 -9.76 15.59 -8.00
N PHE A 123 -10.00 16.16 -6.82
CA PHE A 123 -10.04 15.44 -5.55
C PHE A 123 -11.31 14.59 -5.47
N THR A 124 -11.28 13.40 -6.08
CA THR A 124 -12.29 12.37 -5.79
C THR A 124 -11.78 11.51 -4.64
N SER A 125 -12.63 11.33 -3.64
CA SER A 125 -12.42 10.57 -2.40
C SER A 125 -12.29 9.05 -2.59
N LYS A 126 -11.96 8.59 -3.81
CA LYS A 126 -11.79 7.18 -4.13
C LYS A 126 -10.34 6.95 -4.51
N GLN A 127 -9.70 6.00 -3.82
CA GLN A 127 -8.50 5.34 -4.34
C GLN A 127 -8.79 4.94 -5.81
N PRO A 128 -7.81 5.05 -6.72
CA PRO A 128 -8.00 4.53 -8.07
C PRO A 128 -8.23 3.03 -7.96
N ALA A 129 -9.48 2.61 -8.17
CA ALA A 129 -9.80 1.23 -8.44
C ALA A 129 -9.06 0.84 -9.73
N HIS A 130 -8.72 -0.44 -9.83
CA HIS A 130 -7.87 -1.12 -10.81
C HIS A 130 -8.04 -0.77 -12.32
N GLU A 131 -9.00 0.06 -12.69
CA GLU A 131 -9.44 0.30 -14.07
C GLU A 131 -8.87 1.59 -14.70
N ASP A 132 -8.50 2.61 -13.91
CA ASP A 132 -8.03 3.91 -14.45
C ASP A 132 -6.51 3.98 -14.73
N LEU A 133 -5.81 2.84 -14.63
CA LEU A 133 -4.36 2.69 -14.88
C LEU A 133 -4.05 2.07 -16.26
N ALA A 134 -4.98 2.16 -17.22
CA ALA A 134 -4.63 1.96 -18.61
C ALA A 134 -3.86 3.20 -19.10
N CYS A 135 -2.67 3.03 -19.65
CA CYS A 135 -2.06 4.10 -20.43
C CYS A 135 -3.01 4.43 -21.60
N GLY A 136 -3.60 5.63 -21.52
CA GLY A 136 -4.47 6.19 -22.53
C GLY A 136 -3.80 6.16 -23.89
N ASP A 137 -4.60 5.93 -24.92
CA ASP A 137 -4.13 6.06 -26.30
C ASP A 137 -3.54 7.47 -26.50
N GLY A 138 -2.39 7.52 -27.14
CA GLY A 138 -1.52 8.67 -27.12
C GLY A 138 -2.14 9.89 -27.80
N SER A 139 -2.69 10.81 -27.01
CA SER A 139 -2.84 12.23 -27.34
C SER A 139 -3.29 12.99 -26.08
N LEU A 140 -2.48 13.98 -25.65
CA LEU A 140 -2.59 14.86 -24.47
C LEU A 140 -2.01 14.33 -23.15
N GLY A 141 -0.86 14.93 -22.76
CA GLY A 141 -0.44 15.08 -21.35
C GLY A 141 0.13 13.83 -20.67
N LYS A 142 1.46 13.68 -20.69
CA LYS A 142 2.21 12.80 -19.76
C LYS A 142 2.00 13.25 -18.32
N GLU A 143 0.89 12.88 -17.69
CA GLU A 143 0.75 12.94 -16.23
C GLU A 143 1.16 11.57 -15.69
N TRP A 144 2.47 11.39 -15.52
CA TRP A 144 3.04 10.11 -15.11
C TRP A 144 2.69 9.83 -13.64
N PHE A 145 2.02 8.72 -13.43
CA PHE A 145 1.99 8.06 -12.13
C PHE A 145 3.42 7.59 -11.79
N PRO A 146 3.93 7.84 -10.58
CA PRO A 146 5.27 7.41 -10.20
C PRO A 146 5.34 5.87 -10.21
N HIS A 147 6.00 5.29 -11.21
CA HIS A 147 6.08 3.84 -11.39
C HIS A 147 6.81 3.15 -10.23
N GLU A 148 7.74 3.86 -9.58
CA GLU A 148 8.41 3.42 -8.35
C GLU A 148 7.43 3.11 -7.22
N MET A 149 6.20 3.62 -7.28
CA MET A 149 5.18 3.34 -6.30
C MET A 149 4.86 1.84 -6.27
N GLY A 150 4.91 1.14 -7.40
CA GLY A 150 4.75 -0.31 -7.43
C GLY A 150 5.81 -1.02 -6.58
N LEU A 151 7.08 -0.67 -6.78
CA LEU A 151 8.19 -1.21 -6.01
C LEU A 151 8.08 -0.84 -4.52
N LEU A 152 7.80 0.42 -4.21
CA LEU A 152 7.66 0.87 -2.83
C LEU A 152 6.49 0.23 -2.10
N LEU A 153 5.44 -0.21 -2.82
CA LEU A 153 4.34 -1.03 -2.29
C LEU A 153 4.70 -2.52 -2.14
N GLY A 154 5.92 -2.91 -2.50
CA GLY A 154 6.41 -4.28 -2.44
C GLY A 154 5.90 -5.16 -3.58
N TYR A 155 5.50 -4.57 -4.72
CA TYR A 155 5.12 -5.36 -5.88
C TYR A 155 6.35 -6.00 -6.50
N PRO A 156 6.24 -7.23 -7.03
CA PRO A 156 7.35 -7.90 -7.68
C PRO A 156 7.90 -7.04 -8.84
N PRO A 157 9.24 -6.88 -8.95
CA PRO A 157 9.84 -6.01 -9.96
C PRO A 157 9.46 -6.40 -11.38
N GLU A 158 9.30 -7.69 -11.67
CA GLU A 158 8.87 -8.21 -12.97
C GLU A 158 7.46 -7.75 -13.35
N ASP A 159 6.55 -7.59 -12.37
CA ASP A 159 5.20 -7.09 -12.62
C ASP A 159 5.21 -5.56 -12.80
N VAL A 160 6.09 -4.84 -12.10
CA VAL A 160 6.26 -3.39 -12.29
C VAL A 160 6.88 -3.09 -13.65
N GLU A 161 7.93 -3.81 -14.01
CA GLU A 161 8.58 -3.72 -15.32
C GLU A 161 7.60 -4.07 -16.44
N GLY A 162 6.85 -5.17 -16.30
CA GLY A 162 5.79 -5.56 -17.22
C GLY A 162 4.71 -4.50 -17.38
N PHE A 163 4.28 -3.86 -16.27
CA PHE A 163 3.32 -2.77 -16.30
C PHE A 163 3.84 -1.57 -17.10
N ILE A 164 5.10 -1.18 -16.88
CA ILE A 164 5.74 -0.07 -17.60
C ILE A 164 5.86 -0.39 -19.09
N LEU A 165 6.43 -1.55 -19.43
CA LEU A 165 6.70 -1.98 -20.82
C LEU A 165 5.41 -2.14 -21.63
N GLN A 166 4.38 -2.73 -21.02
CA GLN A 166 3.09 -2.99 -21.67
C GLN A 166 2.11 -1.83 -21.52
N ASN A 167 2.53 -0.70 -20.92
CA ASN A 167 1.68 0.47 -20.74
C ASN A 167 0.36 0.09 -20.02
N GLY A 168 0.46 -0.77 -19.01
CA GLY A 168 -0.67 -1.30 -18.24
C GLY A 168 -1.62 -2.24 -18.99
N ARG A 169 -1.29 -2.67 -20.22
CA ARG A 169 -2.10 -3.61 -21.04
C ARG A 169 -1.57 -5.04 -20.90
N ASN A 170 -2.25 -6.02 -21.51
CA ASN A 170 -1.76 -7.41 -21.64
C ASN A 170 -1.40 -8.13 -20.33
N ALA A 171 -2.03 -7.78 -19.21
CA ALA A 171 -1.81 -8.46 -17.94
C ALA A 171 -2.39 -9.89 -17.95
N LEU A 172 -1.67 -10.85 -17.36
CA LEU A 172 -2.10 -12.24 -17.19
C LEU A 172 -3.32 -12.37 -16.26
N CYS A 173 -3.33 -11.54 -15.21
CA CYS A 173 -4.49 -11.31 -14.35
C CYS A 173 -4.33 -9.99 -13.59
N SER A 174 -5.39 -9.57 -12.90
CA SER A 174 -5.39 -8.39 -12.03
C SER A 174 -6.02 -8.74 -10.69
N GLY A 175 -5.49 -8.18 -9.61
CA GLY A 175 -5.98 -8.38 -8.25
C GLY A 175 -5.60 -7.20 -7.38
N TYR A 176 -4.51 -7.31 -6.61
CA TYR A 176 -3.91 -6.17 -5.88
C TYR A 176 -2.97 -5.32 -6.75
N TRP A 177 -2.43 -5.93 -7.81
CA TRP A 177 -1.73 -5.26 -8.90
C TRP A 177 -2.01 -6.00 -10.22
N LYS A 178 -1.50 -5.48 -11.34
CA LYS A 178 -1.55 -6.15 -12.65
C LYS A 178 -0.37 -7.10 -12.76
N VAL A 179 -0.63 -8.37 -13.05
CA VAL A 179 0.38 -9.43 -13.10
C VAL A 179 0.85 -9.65 -14.52
N TYR A 180 2.16 -9.71 -14.70
CA TYR A 180 2.85 -9.93 -15.96
C TYR A 180 3.68 -11.21 -15.95
N GLU A 181 4.00 -11.75 -14.77
CA GLU A 181 4.72 -13.00 -14.62
C GLU A 181 4.17 -13.86 -13.45
N ASP A 182 4.16 -15.19 -13.64
CA ASP A 182 3.73 -16.18 -12.64
C ASP A 182 2.36 -15.88 -11.98
N ALA A 183 1.31 -15.88 -12.82
CA ALA A 183 -0.06 -15.59 -12.38
C ALA A 183 -0.54 -16.50 -11.23
N GLU A 184 -0.08 -17.75 -11.15
CA GLU A 184 -0.49 -18.67 -10.09
C GLU A 184 0.12 -18.28 -8.74
N SER A 185 1.42 -17.96 -8.69
CA SER A 185 2.06 -17.47 -7.47
C SER A 185 1.49 -16.12 -7.02
N LYS A 186 1.19 -15.20 -7.95
CA LYS A 186 0.60 -13.90 -7.57
C LYS A 186 -0.82 -14.06 -7.04
N ARG A 187 -1.64 -14.96 -7.60
CA ARG A 187 -2.97 -15.29 -7.05
C ARG A 187 -2.90 -15.84 -5.64
N ARG A 188 -1.92 -16.70 -5.33
CA ARG A 188 -1.69 -17.18 -3.96
C ARG A 188 -1.34 -16.03 -3.02
N THR A 189 -0.52 -15.08 -3.49
CA THR A 189 -0.18 -13.87 -2.71
C THR A 189 -1.40 -12.99 -2.45
N PHE A 190 -2.25 -12.78 -3.47
CA PHE A 190 -3.51 -12.05 -3.31
C PHE A 190 -4.41 -12.71 -2.26
N HIS A 191 -4.54 -14.03 -2.31
CA HIS A 191 -5.34 -14.77 -1.32
C HIS A 191 -4.80 -14.60 0.11
N ILE A 192 -3.48 -14.56 0.30
CA ILE A 192 -2.89 -14.28 1.62
C ILE A 192 -3.27 -12.88 2.11
N PHE A 193 -3.30 -11.89 1.22
CA PHE A 193 -3.71 -10.53 1.58
C PHE A 193 -5.20 -10.46 1.93
N GLU A 194 -6.05 -11.16 1.18
CA GLU A 194 -7.48 -11.25 1.49
C GLU A 194 -7.70 -11.91 2.87
N CYS A 195 -7.00 -13.01 3.16
CA CYS A 195 -7.06 -13.65 4.48
C CYS A 195 -6.59 -12.72 5.61
N ALA A 196 -5.57 -11.89 5.36
CA ALA A 196 -5.11 -10.90 6.32
C ALA A 196 -6.17 -9.82 6.60
N GLU A 197 -6.82 -9.31 5.55
CA GLU A 197 -7.93 -8.36 5.65
C GLU A 197 -9.10 -8.93 6.45
N GLU A 198 -9.57 -10.12 6.09
CA GLU A 198 -10.71 -10.76 6.75
C GLU A 198 -10.44 -11.03 8.23
N ARG A 199 -9.23 -11.53 8.55
CA ARG A 199 -8.85 -11.81 9.93
C ARG A 199 -8.74 -10.54 10.76
N LEU A 200 -8.20 -9.46 10.20
CA LEU A 200 -8.09 -8.19 10.93
C LEU A 200 -9.48 -7.62 11.23
N ILE A 201 -10.40 -7.66 10.27
CA ILE A 201 -11.78 -7.20 10.45
C ILE A 201 -12.50 -8.05 11.52
N GLN A 202 -12.30 -9.37 11.52
CA GLN A 202 -12.86 -10.25 12.55
C GLN A 202 -12.35 -9.93 13.96
N PHE A 203 -11.07 -9.60 14.11
CA PHE A 203 -10.53 -9.19 15.41
C PHE A 203 -11.15 -7.87 15.89
N LEU A 204 -11.27 -6.88 15.00
CA LEU A 204 -11.93 -5.62 15.34
C LEU A 204 -13.39 -5.83 15.73
N SER A 205 -14.13 -6.68 15.02
CA SER A 205 -15.53 -6.98 15.36
C SER A 205 -15.70 -7.71 16.69
N ASN A 206 -14.66 -8.39 17.16
CA ASN A 206 -14.60 -9.01 18.48
C ASN A 206 -14.13 -8.03 19.57
N GLY A 207 -13.95 -6.74 19.25
CA GLY A 207 -13.59 -5.69 20.19
C GLY A 207 -12.09 -5.59 20.49
N LEU A 208 -11.21 -6.23 19.71
CA LEU A 208 -9.77 -6.03 19.83
C LEU A 208 -9.36 -4.74 19.12
N HIS A 209 -8.41 -4.00 19.68
CA HIS A 209 -7.83 -2.83 19.03
C HIS A 209 -6.64 -3.22 18.14
N ILE A 210 -6.33 -2.41 17.12
CA ILE A 210 -5.20 -2.66 16.20
C ILE A 210 -3.89 -2.82 16.96
N ARG A 211 -3.69 -2.01 18.00
CA ARG A 211 -2.51 -2.09 18.86
C ARG A 211 -2.33 -3.46 19.48
N ASP A 212 -3.42 -4.06 19.97
CA ASP A 212 -3.38 -5.39 20.60
C ASP A 212 -3.07 -6.48 19.55
N ILE A 213 -3.68 -6.35 18.37
CA ILE A 213 -3.51 -7.28 17.25
C ILE A 213 -2.06 -7.27 16.75
N MET A 214 -1.45 -6.09 16.60
CA MET A 214 -0.02 -5.99 16.24
C MET A 214 0.89 -6.66 17.27
N GLY A 215 0.53 -6.57 18.56
CA GLY A 215 1.23 -7.27 19.64
C GLY A 215 1.24 -8.79 19.46
N MET A 216 0.12 -9.37 19.03
CA MET A 216 -0.01 -10.82 18.78
C MET A 216 0.93 -11.31 17.67
N TYR A 217 1.03 -10.55 16.56
CA TYR A 217 1.90 -10.90 15.43
C TYR A 217 3.38 -10.68 15.73
N THR A 218 3.71 -9.69 16.55
CA THR A 218 5.08 -9.44 16.99
C THR A 218 5.56 -10.56 17.92
N ALA A 219 4.72 -10.99 18.87
CA ALA A 219 5.04 -12.11 19.76
C ALA A 219 5.24 -13.43 19.01
N SER A 220 4.36 -13.73 18.04
CA SER A 220 4.46 -14.94 17.23
C SER A 220 5.75 -14.98 16.38
N ARG A 221 6.22 -13.83 15.89
CA ARG A 221 7.49 -13.72 15.12
C ARG A 221 8.73 -13.90 15.98
N ASN A 222 8.70 -13.49 17.24
CA ASN A 222 9.84 -13.63 18.15
C ASN A 222 9.95 -15.04 18.76
N ALA A 223 8.88 -15.84 18.65
CA ALA A 223 8.82 -17.21 19.14
C ALA A 223 9.23 -18.28 18.09
N ALA A 224 9.43 -17.87 16.83
CA ALA A 224 9.83 -18.71 15.70
C ALA A 224 11.29 -18.48 15.33
#